data_AF-A0A9D9N9M4-F1
#
_entry.id   AF-A0A9D9N9M4-F1
#
_cell.length_a   1.000
_cell.length_b   1.000
_cell.length_c   1.000
_cell.angle_alpha   90.00
_cell.angle_beta   90.00
_cell.angle_gamma   90.00
#
_symmetry.space_group_name_H-M   'P 1'
#
loop_
_entity.id
_entity.type
_entity.pdbx_description
1 polymer ?
#
loop_
_entity_poly.entity_id
_entity_poly.type
_entity_poly.pdbx_seq_one_letter_code
_entity_poly.pdbx_strand_id
1 'polypeptide(L)'
;MGKALYAAGWLGIVVFAALLLQGCDFFRAVAGRPTSEELVRMEELRDAEAALNTMKMLALRADSLERASRVRHWEEDSATVSQAMKSGKAVFKKIDELKTAPAVLPDSVFCLMMGYFNNKSNAERLYETIKKDGFDPMLVPFESGATGVAMFPCGSASGILDEIERVRGKEYFPSDFWIIWNTSRYNINNSNLK
;
A
#
# COMPACT_ATOMS: atom_id res chain seq x y z
N MET A 1 64.41 58.06 -7.00
CA MET A 1 64.55 56.82 -7.80
C MET A 1 64.49 55.52 -6.99
N GLY A 2 64.85 55.49 -5.69
CA GLY A 2 64.87 54.23 -4.92
C GLY A 2 63.51 53.54 -4.65
N LYS A 3 62.41 54.28 -4.49
CA LYS A 3 61.09 53.70 -4.13
C LYS A 3 60.45 52.82 -5.23
N ALA A 4 60.78 53.07 -6.50
CA ALA A 4 60.23 52.32 -7.64
C ALA A 4 60.89 50.94 -7.81
N LEU A 5 62.17 50.80 -7.43
CA LEU A 5 62.91 49.53 -7.53
C LEU A 5 62.44 48.51 -6.48
N TYR A 6 62.16 48.97 -5.26
CA TYR A 6 61.58 48.12 -4.21
C TYR A 6 60.18 47.65 -4.56
N ALA A 7 59.34 48.52 -5.15
CA ALA A 7 57.99 48.15 -5.57
C ALA A 7 58.00 47.04 -6.65
N ALA A 8 58.95 47.09 -7.60
CA ALA A 8 59.09 46.06 -8.64
C ALA A 8 59.53 44.69 -8.08
N GLY A 9 60.43 44.67 -7.08
CA GLY A 9 60.86 43.45 -6.40
C GLY A 9 59.72 42.78 -5.63
N TRP A 10 58.91 43.55 -4.91
CA TRP A 10 57.72 43.05 -4.21
C TRP A 10 56.64 42.55 -5.18
N LEU A 11 56.42 43.26 -6.29
CA LEU A 11 55.47 42.82 -7.32
C LEU A 11 55.88 41.47 -7.92
N GLY A 12 57.16 41.26 -8.21
CA GLY A 12 57.69 40.00 -8.73
C GLY A 12 57.51 38.84 -7.75
N ILE A 13 57.77 39.07 -6.46
CA ILE A 13 57.57 38.06 -5.40
C ILE A 13 56.09 37.71 -5.25
N VAL A 14 55.20 38.70 -5.30
CA VAL A 14 53.74 38.48 -5.22
C VAL A 14 53.21 37.72 -6.44
N VAL A 15 53.68 38.04 -7.64
CA VAL A 15 53.31 37.33 -8.87
C VAL A 15 53.83 35.88 -8.85
N PHE A 16 55.08 35.67 -8.41
CA PHE A 16 55.64 34.33 -8.30
C PHE A 16 54.92 33.48 -7.24
N ALA A 17 54.56 34.06 -6.09
CA ALA A 17 53.75 33.40 -5.07
C ALA A 17 52.33 33.08 -5.56
N ALA A 18 51.71 33.97 -6.35
CA ALA A 18 50.40 33.72 -6.96
C ALA A 18 50.43 32.59 -7.99
N LEU A 19 51.51 32.48 -8.78
CA LEU A 19 51.73 31.40 -9.73
C LEU A 19 51.98 30.05 -9.06
N LEU A 20 52.61 30.02 -7.89
CA LEU A 20 52.79 28.79 -7.11
C LEU A 20 51.47 28.27 -6.51
N LEU A 21 50.55 29.17 -6.13
CA LEU A 21 49.23 28.80 -5.61
C LEU A 21 48.27 28.30 -6.70
N GLN A 22 48.38 28.80 -7.93
CA GLN A 22 47.60 28.31 -9.07
C GLN A 22 48.29 27.14 -9.82
N GLY A 23 49.61 26.99 -9.69
CA GLY A 23 50.40 26.01 -10.44
C GLY A 23 50.21 24.57 -9.99
N CYS A 24 49.90 24.31 -8.72
CA CYS A 24 49.73 22.94 -8.22
C CYS A 24 48.59 22.18 -8.93
N ASP A 25 47.51 22.86 -9.29
CA ASP A 25 46.39 22.24 -10.01
C ASP A 25 46.67 22.12 -11.52
N PHE A 26 47.47 23.01 -12.10
CA PHE A 26 47.98 22.84 -13.47
C PHE A 26 48.84 21.59 -13.60
N PHE A 27 49.75 21.32 -12.65
CA PHE A 27 50.55 20.09 -12.65
C PHE A 27 49.70 18.83 -12.44
N ARG A 28 48.62 18.91 -11.65
CA ARG A 28 47.67 17.80 -11.50
C ARG A 28 46.98 17.50 -12.82
N ALA A 29 46.44 18.53 -13.49
CA ALA A 29 45.78 18.37 -14.77
C ALA A 29 46.70 17.77 -15.84
N VAL A 30 47.95 18.26 -15.95
CA VAL A 30 48.95 17.73 -16.90
C VAL A 30 49.36 16.29 -16.56
N ALA A 31 49.40 15.93 -15.27
CA ALA A 31 49.67 14.56 -14.82
C ALA A 31 48.44 13.62 -14.87
N GLY A 32 47.29 14.10 -15.38
CA GLY A 32 46.04 13.34 -15.42
C GLY A 32 45.42 13.06 -14.05
N ARG A 33 45.77 13.86 -13.04
CA ARG A 33 45.22 13.79 -11.68
C ARG A 33 44.12 14.84 -11.50
N PRO A 34 43.06 14.54 -10.72
CA PRO A 34 41.97 15.47 -10.50
C PRO A 34 42.45 16.75 -9.79
N THR A 35 41.94 17.89 -10.24
CA THR A 35 42.15 19.21 -9.66
C THR A 35 41.37 19.39 -8.36
N SER A 36 41.68 20.41 -7.56
CA SER A 36 40.97 20.64 -6.29
C SER A 36 39.47 20.88 -6.47
N GLU A 37 39.07 21.61 -7.51
CA GLU A 37 37.66 21.84 -7.86
C GLU A 37 36.95 20.54 -8.27
N GLU A 38 37.62 19.66 -9.02
CA GLU A 38 37.07 18.35 -9.39
C GLU A 38 36.92 17.43 -8.17
N LEU A 39 37.82 17.51 -7.19
CA LEU A 39 37.71 16.76 -5.94
C LEU A 39 36.45 17.14 -5.16
N VAL A 40 36.17 18.44 -5.03
CA VAL A 40 34.95 18.94 -4.35
C VAL A 40 33.69 18.47 -5.10
N ARG A 41 33.65 18.61 -6.43
CA ARG A 41 32.52 18.11 -7.24
C ARG A 41 32.31 16.60 -7.09
N MET A 42 33.38 15.82 -7.08
CA MET A 42 33.29 14.36 -6.88
C MET A 42 32.80 14.00 -5.48
N GLU A 43 33.19 14.76 -4.45
CA GLU A 43 32.70 14.57 -3.08
C GLU A 43 31.20 14.88 -2.98
N GLU A 44 30.75 16.01 -3.54
CA GLU A 44 29.32 16.37 -3.60
C GLU A 44 28.49 15.31 -4.34
N LEU A 45 28.99 14.79 -5.47
CA LEU A 45 28.33 13.72 -6.21
C LEU A 45 28.27 12.41 -5.42
N ARG A 46 29.35 12.05 -4.73
CA ARG A 46 29.41 10.85 -3.90
C ARG A 46 28.47 10.94 -2.71
N ASP A 47 28.38 12.10 -2.08
CA ASP A 47 27.49 12.33 -0.94
C ASP A 47 26.03 12.33 -1.39
N ALA A 48 25.73 12.92 -2.55
CA ALA A 48 24.41 12.83 -3.18
C ALA A 48 24.04 11.38 -3.56
N GLU A 49 24.99 10.62 -4.09
CA GLU A 49 24.79 9.20 -4.43
C GLU A 49 24.59 8.35 -3.17
N ALA A 50 25.34 8.61 -2.09
CA ALA A 50 25.16 7.96 -0.80
C ALA A 50 23.78 8.25 -0.21
N ALA A 51 23.32 9.51 -0.27
CA ALA A 51 21.97 9.89 0.14
C ALA A 51 20.89 9.17 -0.70
N LEU A 52 21.08 9.08 -2.02
CA LEU A 52 20.14 8.37 -2.90
C LEU A 52 20.11 6.86 -2.60
N ASN A 53 21.28 6.25 -2.42
CA ASN A 53 21.40 4.82 -2.13
C ASN A 53 20.81 4.46 -0.77
N THR A 54 20.99 5.29 0.26
CA THR A 54 20.35 5.11 1.56
C THR A 54 18.82 5.20 1.44
N MET A 55 18.28 6.19 0.71
CA MET A 55 16.84 6.28 0.46
C MET A 55 16.28 5.05 -0.27
N LYS A 56 16.97 4.58 -1.32
CA LYS A 56 16.58 3.34 -2.04
C LYS A 56 16.57 2.12 -1.11
N MET A 57 17.58 1.97 -0.28
CA MET A 57 17.66 0.86 0.68
C MET A 57 16.54 0.91 1.72
N LEU A 58 16.16 2.10 2.20
CA LEU A 58 15.02 2.27 3.10
C LEU A 58 13.70 1.92 2.40
N ALA A 59 13.52 2.36 1.15
CA ALA A 59 12.33 2.02 0.37
C ALA A 59 12.20 0.50 0.15
N LEU A 60 13.30 -0.19 -0.20
CA LEU A 60 13.31 -1.65 -0.36
C LEU A 60 13.01 -2.39 0.95
N ARG A 61 13.53 -1.90 2.08
CA ARG A 61 13.20 -2.46 3.40
C ARG A 61 11.74 -2.25 3.75
N ALA A 62 11.20 -1.06 3.51
CA ALA A 62 9.79 -0.76 3.73
C ALA A 62 8.89 -1.68 2.91
N ASP A 63 9.17 -1.86 1.62
CA ASP A 63 8.45 -2.79 0.74
C ASP A 63 8.54 -4.24 1.23
N SER A 64 9.73 -4.68 1.67
CA SER A 64 9.92 -6.03 2.23
C SER A 64 9.10 -6.24 3.50
N LEU A 65 9.05 -5.25 4.40
CA LEU A 65 8.24 -5.31 5.62
C LEU A 65 6.75 -5.32 5.31
N GLU A 66 6.31 -4.49 4.35
CA GLU A 66 4.92 -4.43 3.93
C GLU A 66 4.47 -5.76 3.34
N ARG A 67 5.27 -6.38 2.46
CA ARG A 67 5.02 -7.73 1.93
C ARG A 67 4.91 -8.76 3.05
N ALA A 68 5.83 -8.74 4.01
CA ALA A 68 5.80 -9.66 5.15
C ALA A 68 4.53 -9.47 6.01
N SER A 69 4.10 -8.23 6.24
CA SER A 69 2.86 -7.96 6.98
C SER A 69 1.62 -8.45 6.25
N ARG A 70 1.55 -8.29 4.92
CA ARG A 70 0.43 -8.81 4.12
C ARG A 70 0.34 -10.33 4.15
N VAL A 71 1.47 -11.03 4.06
CA VAL A 71 1.50 -12.49 4.15
C VAL A 71 0.98 -12.96 5.50
N ARG A 72 1.42 -12.34 6.61
CA ARG A 72 0.92 -12.68 7.95
C ARG A 72 -0.58 -12.46 8.08
N HIS A 73 -1.08 -11.31 7.63
CA HIS A 73 -2.50 -11.01 7.67
C HIS A 73 -3.33 -12.03 6.89
N TRP A 74 -2.81 -12.49 5.75
CA TRP A 74 -3.44 -13.53 4.94
C TRP A 74 -3.45 -14.90 5.62
N GLU A 75 -2.37 -15.28 6.31
CA GLU A 75 -2.31 -16.52 7.09
C GLU A 75 -3.33 -16.49 8.24
N GLU A 76 -3.42 -15.37 8.94
CA GLU A 76 -4.38 -15.13 10.03
C GLU A 76 -5.83 -15.18 9.53
N ASP A 77 -6.15 -14.53 8.42
CA ASP A 77 -7.48 -14.57 7.81
C ASP A 77 -7.86 -15.98 7.36
N SER A 78 -6.93 -16.69 6.70
CA SER A 78 -7.17 -18.06 6.24
C SER A 78 -7.41 -19.01 7.41
N ALA A 79 -6.65 -18.86 8.50
CA ALA A 79 -6.85 -19.62 9.73
C ALA A 79 -8.20 -19.30 10.37
N THR A 80 -8.58 -18.02 10.44
CA THR A 80 -9.85 -17.53 10.99
C THR A 80 -11.04 -18.08 10.22
N VAL A 81 -11.01 -18.01 8.89
CA VAL A 81 -12.05 -18.59 8.02
C VAL A 81 -12.17 -20.09 8.25
N SER A 82 -11.05 -20.82 8.29
CA SER A 82 -11.03 -22.27 8.53
C SER A 82 -11.65 -22.63 9.88
N GLN A 83 -11.29 -21.89 10.93
CA GLN A 83 -11.81 -22.10 12.28
C GLN A 83 -13.31 -21.77 12.38
N ALA A 84 -13.75 -20.66 11.78
CA ALA A 84 -15.15 -20.25 11.78
C ALA A 84 -16.05 -21.26 11.04
N MET A 85 -15.57 -21.82 9.92
CA MET A 85 -16.29 -22.88 9.21
C MET A 85 -16.34 -24.19 10.01
N LYS A 86 -15.21 -24.62 10.61
CA LYS A 86 -15.16 -25.86 11.43
C LYS A 86 -16.04 -25.79 12.67
N SER A 87 -16.14 -24.60 13.28
CA SER A 87 -16.97 -24.38 14.47
C SER A 87 -18.45 -24.19 14.15
N GLY A 88 -18.82 -24.07 12.87
CA GLY A 88 -20.19 -23.77 12.45
C GLY A 88 -20.64 -22.34 12.81
N LYS A 89 -19.71 -21.45 13.22
CA LYS A 89 -20.03 -20.07 13.61
C LYS A 89 -20.49 -19.23 12.41
N ALA A 90 -19.98 -19.52 11.21
CA ALA A 90 -20.32 -18.82 9.98
C ALA A 90 -20.14 -19.71 8.74
N VAL A 91 -20.92 -19.43 7.69
CA VAL A 91 -20.80 -20.07 6.39
C VAL A 91 -20.19 -19.07 5.40
N PHE A 92 -18.94 -19.32 4.99
CA PHE A 92 -18.30 -18.56 3.93
C PHE A 92 -18.63 -19.19 2.58
N LYS A 93 -19.14 -18.42 1.64
CA LYS A 93 -19.34 -18.85 0.25
C LYS A 93 -18.43 -18.05 -0.67
N LYS A 94 -17.56 -18.75 -1.39
CA LYS A 94 -16.75 -18.10 -2.41
C LYS A 94 -17.65 -17.60 -3.52
N ILE A 95 -17.29 -16.45 -4.08
CA ILE A 95 -18.06 -15.85 -5.15
C ILE A 95 -18.14 -16.74 -6.39
N ASP A 96 -17.06 -17.47 -6.67
CA ASP A 96 -16.95 -18.44 -7.77
C ASP A 96 -17.79 -19.71 -7.54
N GLU A 97 -18.18 -19.98 -6.29
CA GLU A 97 -19.03 -21.13 -5.91
C GLU A 97 -20.52 -20.77 -5.90
N LEU A 98 -20.87 -19.49 -6.11
CA LEU A 98 -22.26 -19.08 -6.25
C LEU A 98 -22.80 -19.57 -7.60
N LYS A 99 -23.97 -20.20 -7.59
CA LYS A 99 -24.67 -20.67 -8.82
C LYS A 99 -24.99 -19.53 -9.79
N THR A 100 -25.00 -18.31 -9.28
CA THR A 100 -25.32 -17.11 -10.03
C THR A 100 -24.38 -16.02 -9.54
N ALA A 101 -23.67 -15.39 -10.46
CA ALA A 101 -22.77 -14.31 -10.10
C ALA A 101 -23.57 -13.07 -9.68
N PRO A 102 -23.07 -12.30 -8.71
CA PRO A 102 -23.55 -10.95 -8.51
C PRO A 102 -23.18 -10.11 -9.75
N ALA A 103 -24.16 -9.42 -10.32
CA ALA A 103 -23.92 -8.49 -11.43
C ALA A 103 -23.08 -7.28 -10.99
N VAL A 104 -23.13 -6.95 -9.70
CA VAL A 104 -22.27 -5.94 -9.08
C VAL A 104 -21.59 -6.57 -7.87
N LEU A 105 -20.26 -6.64 -7.93
CA LEU A 105 -19.44 -7.16 -6.85
C LEU A 105 -19.20 -6.06 -5.81
N PRO A 106 -19.36 -6.34 -4.50
CA PRO A 106 -18.85 -5.46 -3.46
C PRO A 106 -17.34 -5.28 -3.62
N ASP A 107 -16.86 -4.05 -3.44
CA ASP A 107 -15.43 -3.75 -3.48
C ASP A 107 -14.73 -4.10 -2.15
N SER A 108 -14.94 -5.33 -1.68
CA SER A 108 -14.40 -5.86 -0.44
C SER A 108 -14.09 -7.35 -0.56
N VAL A 109 -13.27 -7.85 0.36
CA VAL A 109 -12.91 -9.28 0.42
C VAL A 109 -14.06 -10.09 1.01
N PHE A 110 -14.66 -9.58 2.08
CA PHE A 110 -15.77 -10.22 2.78
C PHE A 110 -16.99 -9.29 2.82
N CYS A 111 -18.18 -9.88 2.77
CA CYS A 111 -19.44 -9.15 2.93
C CYS A 111 -20.50 -10.07 3.54
N LEU A 112 -21.24 -9.57 4.53
CA LEU A 112 -22.34 -10.31 5.15
C LEU A 112 -23.57 -10.20 4.25
N MET A 113 -24.13 -11.32 3.86
CA MET A 113 -25.38 -11.33 3.12
C MET A 113 -26.55 -11.63 4.06
N MET A 114 -27.45 -10.65 4.15
CA MET A 114 -28.63 -10.67 5.02
C MET A 114 -29.83 -11.37 4.36
N GLY A 115 -29.83 -11.48 3.03
CA GLY A 115 -30.90 -12.18 2.33
C GLY A 115 -30.70 -12.22 0.82
N TYR A 116 -31.49 -13.07 0.17
CA TYR A 116 -31.56 -13.23 -1.28
C TYR A 116 -33.02 -13.40 -1.69
N PHE A 117 -33.51 -12.51 -2.55
CA PHE A 117 -34.93 -12.41 -2.88
C PHE A 117 -35.15 -12.42 -4.38
N ASN A 118 -36.08 -13.26 -4.85
CA ASN A 118 -36.53 -13.25 -6.25
C ASN A 118 -37.38 -12.01 -6.58
N ASN A 119 -37.94 -11.34 -5.56
CA ASN A 119 -38.69 -10.11 -5.72
C ASN A 119 -37.88 -8.94 -5.16
N LYS A 120 -37.51 -8.00 -6.03
CA LYS A 120 -36.75 -6.79 -5.68
C LYS A 120 -37.41 -5.97 -4.56
N SER A 121 -38.74 -5.88 -4.54
CA SER A 121 -39.46 -5.13 -3.50
C SER A 121 -39.24 -5.70 -2.09
N ASN A 122 -39.04 -7.02 -1.97
CA ASN A 122 -38.72 -7.64 -0.69
C ASN A 122 -37.29 -7.30 -0.24
N ALA A 123 -36.33 -7.29 -1.17
CA ALA A 123 -34.97 -6.86 -0.89
C ALA A 123 -34.93 -5.38 -0.47
N GLU A 124 -35.67 -4.51 -1.17
CA GLU A 124 -35.80 -3.08 -0.85
C GLU A 124 -36.41 -2.87 0.54
N ARG A 125 -37.42 -3.67 0.93
CA ARG A 125 -37.98 -3.61 2.31
C ARG A 125 -36.94 -3.95 3.37
N LEU A 126 -36.16 -5.01 3.18
CA LEU A 126 -35.10 -5.37 4.12
C LEU A 126 -33.99 -4.30 4.16
N TYR A 127 -33.61 -3.76 3.01
CA TYR A 127 -32.68 -2.64 2.88
C TYR A 127 -33.15 -1.44 3.73
N GLU A 128 -34.41 -1.02 3.58
CA GLU A 128 -34.95 0.11 4.33
C GLU A 128 -35.02 -0.17 5.84
N THR A 129 -35.35 -1.41 6.25
CA THR A 129 -35.34 -1.80 7.66
C THR A 129 -33.96 -1.69 8.28
N ILE A 130 -32.94 -2.21 7.60
CA ILE A 130 -31.55 -2.15 8.05
C ILE A 130 -31.05 -0.70 8.08
N LYS A 131 -31.39 0.09 7.07
CA LYS A 131 -31.02 1.50 6.96
C LYS A 131 -31.62 2.35 8.09
N LYS A 132 -32.88 2.08 8.47
CA LYS A 132 -33.53 2.73 9.62
C LYS A 132 -32.85 2.44 10.96
N ASP A 133 -32.18 1.29 11.07
CA ASP A 133 -31.41 0.91 12.25
C ASP A 133 -29.99 1.52 12.26
N GLY A 134 -29.67 2.37 11.27
CA GLY A 134 -28.44 3.17 11.22
C GLY A 134 -27.27 2.52 10.48
N PHE A 135 -27.50 1.41 9.79
CA PHE A 135 -26.47 0.75 8.98
C PHE A 135 -26.57 1.16 7.50
N ASP A 136 -25.52 0.87 6.74
CA ASP A 136 -25.46 1.11 5.30
C ASP A 136 -25.50 -0.21 4.51
N PRO A 137 -26.70 -0.76 4.24
CA PRO A 137 -26.84 -1.97 3.44
C PRO A 137 -26.60 -1.69 1.95
N MET A 138 -26.33 -2.75 1.19
CA MET A 138 -26.18 -2.70 -0.27
C MET A 138 -27.17 -3.66 -0.93
N LEU A 139 -27.81 -3.21 -2.00
CA LEU A 139 -28.57 -4.10 -2.89
C LEU A 139 -27.60 -4.72 -3.91
N VAL A 140 -27.53 -6.03 -3.92
CA VAL A 140 -26.65 -6.80 -4.79
C VAL A 140 -27.50 -7.51 -5.84
N PRO A 141 -27.62 -6.97 -7.07
CA PRO A 141 -28.33 -7.65 -8.15
C PRO A 141 -27.55 -8.89 -8.58
N PHE A 142 -28.27 -9.98 -8.86
CA PHE A 142 -27.71 -11.22 -9.39
C PHE A 142 -28.14 -11.44 -10.84
N GLU A 143 -27.33 -12.14 -11.63
CA GLU A 143 -27.63 -12.46 -13.03
C GLU A 143 -28.94 -13.27 -13.21
N SER A 144 -29.40 -13.95 -12.16
CA SER A 144 -30.67 -14.69 -12.12
C SER A 144 -31.91 -13.78 -12.12
N GLY A 145 -31.72 -12.47 -11.96
CA GLY A 145 -32.80 -11.50 -11.75
C GLY A 145 -33.21 -11.35 -10.27
N ALA A 146 -32.63 -12.14 -9.37
CA ALA A 146 -32.81 -11.95 -7.93
C ALA A 146 -31.98 -10.77 -7.40
N THR A 147 -32.35 -10.28 -6.23
CA THR A 147 -31.63 -9.21 -5.52
C THR A 147 -31.31 -9.67 -4.11
N GLY A 148 -30.02 -9.63 -3.77
CA GLY A 148 -29.54 -9.84 -2.41
C GLY A 148 -29.41 -8.53 -1.65
N VAL A 149 -29.38 -8.65 -0.33
CA VAL A 149 -29.08 -7.53 0.58
C VAL A 149 -27.81 -7.89 1.33
N ALA A 150 -26.80 -7.04 1.20
CA ALA A 150 -25.48 -7.24 1.80
C ALA A 150 -25.15 -6.11 2.79
N MET A 151 -24.26 -6.38 3.72
CA MET A 151 -23.79 -5.45 4.75
C MET A 151 -22.30 -5.66 5.01
N PHE A 152 -21.65 -4.66 5.60
CA PHE A 152 -20.29 -4.75 6.12
C PHE A 152 -19.27 -5.22 5.08
N PRO A 153 -18.92 -4.37 4.10
CA PRO A 153 -17.76 -4.62 3.26
C PRO A 153 -16.49 -4.61 4.13
N CYS A 154 -15.86 -5.77 4.31
CA CYS A 154 -14.68 -5.94 5.15
C CYS A 154 -13.47 -6.46 4.36
N GLY A 155 -12.28 -6.04 4.78
CA GLY A 155 -11.00 -6.53 4.24
C GLY A 155 -10.49 -7.82 4.89
N SER A 156 -10.95 -8.13 6.11
CA SER A 156 -10.48 -9.26 6.91
C SER A 156 -11.60 -10.15 7.42
N ALA A 157 -11.26 -11.41 7.71
CA ALA A 157 -12.20 -12.39 8.22
C ALA A 157 -12.59 -12.13 9.67
N SER A 158 -11.66 -11.63 10.48
CA SER A 158 -11.94 -11.20 11.87
C SER A 158 -12.92 -10.03 11.90
N GLY A 159 -12.71 -9.03 11.06
CA GLY A 159 -13.54 -7.83 11.01
C GLY A 159 -15.00 -8.15 10.68
N ILE A 160 -15.24 -9.01 9.69
CA ILE A 160 -16.63 -9.39 9.35
C ILE A 160 -17.30 -10.19 10.47
N LEU A 161 -16.56 -11.04 11.19
CA LEU A 161 -17.09 -11.81 12.31
C LEU A 161 -17.46 -10.91 13.49
N ASP A 162 -16.67 -9.87 13.77
CA ASP A 162 -16.97 -8.89 14.81
C ASP A 162 -18.21 -8.06 14.45
N GLU A 163 -18.33 -7.64 13.19
CA GLU A 163 -19.53 -6.92 12.70
C GLU A 163 -20.80 -7.79 12.78
N ILE A 164 -20.69 -9.09 12.50
CA ILE A 164 -21.81 -10.03 12.65
C ILE A 164 -22.30 -10.04 14.11
N GLU A 165 -21.41 -10.05 15.10
CA GLU A 165 -21.82 -10.02 16.51
C GLU A 165 -22.56 -8.72 16.88
N ARG A 166 -22.30 -7.60 16.20
CA ARG A 166 -23.01 -6.32 16.44
C ARG A 166 -24.47 -6.34 15.99
N VAL A 167 -24.77 -7.07 14.92
CA VAL A 167 -26.14 -7.19 14.38
C VAL A 167 -26.83 -8.48 14.80
N ARG A 168 -26.10 -9.40 15.45
CA ARG A 168 -26.66 -10.66 15.95
C ARG A 168 -27.78 -10.36 16.95
N GLY A 169 -28.94 -10.97 16.74
CA GLY A 169 -30.12 -10.80 17.60
C GLY A 169 -31.04 -9.64 17.22
N LYS A 170 -30.71 -8.86 16.19
CA LYS A 170 -31.67 -7.95 15.56
C LYS A 170 -32.79 -8.76 14.89
N GLU A 171 -34.01 -8.22 14.87
CA GLU A 171 -35.18 -8.91 14.32
C GLU A 171 -35.01 -9.30 12.84
N TYR A 172 -34.30 -8.47 12.08
CA TYR A 172 -34.02 -8.69 10.67
C TYR A 172 -32.78 -9.58 10.41
N PHE A 173 -32.08 -10.04 11.46
CA PHE A 173 -30.92 -10.90 11.31
C PHE A 173 -31.36 -12.32 10.97
N PRO A 174 -30.98 -12.87 9.80
CA PRO A 174 -31.46 -14.19 9.38
C PRO A 174 -30.85 -15.31 10.24
N SER A 175 -31.60 -16.38 10.45
CA SER A 175 -31.09 -17.59 11.10
C SER A 175 -29.96 -18.24 10.30
N ASP A 176 -30.11 -18.23 8.97
CA ASP A 176 -29.14 -18.75 8.01
C ASP A 176 -28.53 -17.58 7.24
N PHE A 177 -27.42 -17.04 7.74
CA PHE A 177 -26.61 -16.05 7.03
C PHE A 177 -25.43 -16.72 6.35
N TRP A 178 -24.87 -15.98 5.40
CA TRP A 178 -23.71 -16.36 4.61
C TRP A 178 -22.81 -15.15 4.43
N ILE A 179 -21.52 -15.39 4.42
CA ILE A 179 -20.51 -14.39 4.13
C ILE A 179 -20.04 -14.65 2.70
N ILE A 180 -20.24 -13.67 1.82
CA ILE A 180 -19.63 -13.70 0.49
C ILE A 180 -18.15 -13.45 0.67
N TRP A 181 -17.34 -14.38 0.16
CA TRP A 181 -15.90 -14.28 0.09
C TRP A 181 -15.49 -14.04 -1.37
N ASN A 182 -15.08 -12.80 -1.65
CA ASN A 182 -14.58 -12.39 -2.96
C ASN A 182 -13.14 -12.88 -3.15
N THR A 183 -13.03 -14.09 -3.68
CA THR A 183 -11.76 -14.77 -3.97
C THR A 183 -10.93 -14.03 -5.00
N SER A 184 -11.54 -13.37 -5.98
CA SER A 184 -10.80 -12.58 -6.97
C SER A 184 -10.05 -11.42 -6.32
N ARG A 185 -10.71 -10.67 -5.42
CA ARG A 185 -10.05 -9.60 -4.63
C ARG A 185 -9.03 -10.16 -3.65
N TYR A 186 -9.34 -11.28 -2.99
CA TYR A 186 -8.41 -11.97 -2.09
C TYR A 186 -7.12 -12.40 -2.81
N ASN A 187 -7.25 -12.88 -4.06
CA ASN A 187 -6.13 -13.34 -4.87
C ASN A 187 -5.36 -12.20 -5.55
N ILE A 188 -5.99 -11.09 -5.94
CA ILE A 188 -5.28 -9.90 -6.46
C ILE A 188 -4.35 -9.33 -5.37
N ASN A 189 -4.82 -9.28 -4.13
CA ASN A 189 -3.99 -8.91 -2.98
C ASN A 189 -2.81 -9.87 -2.78
N ASN A 190 -2.91 -11.10 -3.28
CA ASN A 190 -1.90 -12.15 -3.18
C ASN A 190 -0.93 -12.18 -4.38
N SER A 191 -1.39 -11.95 -5.61
CA SER A 191 -0.51 -11.97 -6.79
C SER A 191 0.57 -10.90 -6.75
N ASN A 192 0.32 -9.79 -6.04
CA ASN A 192 1.30 -8.73 -5.80
C ASN A 192 2.36 -9.10 -4.72
N LEU A 193 2.26 -10.28 -4.10
CA LEU A 193 3.23 -10.78 -3.12
C LEU A 193 4.33 -11.64 -3.75
N LYS A 194 4.16 -12.07 -5.01
CA LYS A 194 5.10 -12.95 -5.73
C LYS A 194 6.18 -12.17 -6.48
#